data_AF-A0A0A6UCI4-F1
#
_entry.id   AF-A0A0A6UCI4-F1
#
_cell.length_a   1.000
_cell.length_b   1.000
_cell.length_c   1.000
_cell.angle_alpha   90.00
_cell.angle_beta   90.00
_cell.angle_gamma   90.00
#
_symmetry.space_group_name_H-M   'P 1'
#
loop_
_entity.id
_entity.type
_entity.pdbx_description
1 polymer ?
#
loop_
_entity_poly.entity_id
_entity_poly.type
_entity_poly.pdbx_seq_one_letter_code
_entity_poly.pdbx_strand_id
1 'polypeptide(L)' 'MLTMYSTSWCGYCHRLKSQLDREGIAYEVVDIEQDETSAAFVRSVNGGNQTVPTLKFSDGSALTNPSIVQVKQHLAAIAA' A
#
# COMPACT_ATOMS: atom_id res chain seq x y z
N MET A 1 9.22 2.41 -7.09
CA MET A 1 9.23 1.53 -5.90
C MET A 1 7.84 1.59 -5.28
N LEU A 2 7.25 0.43 -4.97
CA LEU A 2 5.91 0.33 -4.37
C LEU A 2 6.06 -0.09 -2.91
N THR A 3 5.48 0.66 -1.99
CA THR A 3 5.48 0.32 -0.56
C THR A 3 4.04 0.07 -0.10
N MET A 4 3.81 -1.07 0.55
CA MET A 4 2.54 -1.43 1.16
C MET A 4 2.62 -1.32 2.68
N TYR A 5 1.86 -0.39 3.22
CA TYR A 5 1.62 -0.27 4.65
C TYR A 5 0.54 -1.26 5.07
N SER A 6 0.88 -2.10 6.04
CA SER A 6 0.07 -3.24 6.51
C SER A 6 0.09 -3.31 8.03
N THR A 7 -0.74 -4.19 8.59
CA THR A 7 -0.59 -4.73 9.95
C THR A 7 -0.54 -6.26 9.90
N SER A 8 -0.11 -6.89 10.99
CA SER A 8 0.03 -8.35 11.10
C SER A 8 -1.30 -9.12 10.94
N TRP A 9 -2.40 -8.53 11.42
CA TRP A 9 -3.73 -9.14 11.52
C TRP A 9 -4.69 -8.72 10.39
N CYS A 10 -4.26 -7.87 9.46
CA CYS A 10 -5.12 -7.33 8.40
C CYS A 10 -5.37 -8.35 7.27
N GLY A 11 -6.55 -8.95 7.24
CA GLY A 11 -6.96 -9.89 6.19
C GLY A 11 -6.97 -9.30 4.77
N TYR A 12 -7.34 -8.03 4.62
CA TYR A 12 -7.29 -7.33 3.33
C TYR A 12 -5.87 -7.13 2.82
N CYS A 13 -4.92 -6.94 3.73
CA CYS A 13 -3.51 -6.76 3.41
C CYS A 13 -2.92 -8.08 2.91
N HIS A 14 -3.22 -9.21 3.56
CA HIS A 14 -2.86 -10.54 3.07
C HIS A 14 -3.43 -10.83 1.68
N ARG A 15 -4.69 -10.43 1.43
CA ARG A 15 -5.31 -10.56 0.11
C ARG A 15 -4.58 -9.74 -0.96
N LEU A 16 -4.33 -8.45 -0.70
CA LEU A 16 -3.67 -7.57 -1.66
C LEU A 16 -2.24 -8.03 -1.93
N LYS A 17 -1.51 -8.46 -0.88
CA LYS A 17 -0.18 -9.06 -0.97
C LYS A 17 -0.14 -10.22 -1.97
N SER A 18 -1.05 -11.19 -1.80
CA SER A 18 -1.15 -12.35 -2.70
C SER A 18 -1.48 -11.96 -4.15
N GLN A 19 -2.28 -10.89 -4.34
CA GLN A 19 -2.57 -10.38 -5.68
C GLN A 19 -1.35 -9.71 -6.32
N LEU A 20 -0.57 -8.94 -5.56
CA LEU A 20 0.67 -8.32 -6.04
C LEU A 20 1.70 -9.39 -6.42
N ASP A 21 1.87 -10.42 -5.59
CA ASP A 21 2.76 -11.56 -5.85
C ASP A 21 2.37 -12.29 -7.14
N ARG A 22 1.06 -12.53 -7.34
CA ARG A 22 0.54 -13.19 -8.54
C ARG A 22 0.80 -12.40 -9.82
N GLU A 23 0.72 -11.07 -9.74
CA GLU A 23 0.97 -10.18 -10.88
C GLU A 23 2.47 -9.91 -11.09
N GLY A 24 3.35 -10.46 -10.24
CA GLY A 24 4.79 -10.25 -10.35
C GLY A 24 5.24 -8.82 -10.04
N ILE A 25 4.43 -8.07 -9.29
CA ILE A 25 4.75 -6.69 -8.91
C ILE A 25 5.68 -6.73 -7.72
N ALA A 26 6.84 -6.07 -7.82
CA ALA A 26 7.75 -5.91 -6.69
C ALA A 26 7.24 -4.81 -5.74
N TYR A 27 7.17 -5.11 -4.45
CA TYR A 27 6.77 -4.18 -3.41
C TYR A 27 7.51 -4.48 -2.10
N GLU A 28 7.60 -3.47 -1.25
CA GLU A 28 8.04 -3.60 0.13
C GLU A 28 6.83 -3.59 1.07
N VAL A 29 6.91 -4.34 2.17
CA VAL A 29 5.86 -4.33 3.19
C VAL A 29 6.39 -3.66 4.44
N VAL A 30 5.64 -2.69 4.96
CA VAL A 30 5.94 -2.01 6.22
C VAL A 30 4.80 -2.22 7.18
N ASP A 31 5.11 -2.77 8.35
CA ASP A 31 4.16 -2.91 9.45
C ASP A 31 4.07 -1.59 10.22
N ILE A 32 2.91 -0.93 10.16
CA ILE A 32 2.70 0.35 10.84
C ILE A 32 2.60 0.22 12.37
N GLU A 33 2.40 -0.99 12.90
CA GLU A 33 2.42 -1.25 14.34
C GLU A 33 3.84 -1.24 14.92
N GLN A 34 4.86 -1.40 14.07
CA GLN A 34 6.27 -1.42 14.45
C GLN A 34 7.01 -0.12 14.10
N ASP A 35 6.38 0.77 13.34
CA ASP A 35 6.96 2.04 12.90
C ASP A 35 5.96 3.19 13.02
N GLU A 36 6.16 4.01 14.05
CA GLU A 36 5.35 5.21 14.32
C GLU A 36 5.39 6.24 13.18
N THR A 37 6.49 6.31 12.43
CA THR A 37 6.64 7.22 11.29
C THR A 37 5.73 6.78 10.15
N SER A 38 5.71 5.47 9.88
CA SER A 38 4.84 4.87 8.88
C SER A 38 3.36 4.96 9.29
N ALA A 39 3.05 4.77 10.57
CA ALA A 39 1.72 5.03 11.12
C ALA A 39 1.28 6.49 10.92
N ALA A 40 2.17 7.46 11.16
CA ALA A 40 1.89 8.87 10.94
C ALA A 40 1.63 9.19 9.46
N PHE A 41 2.39 8.59 8.54
CA PHE A 41 2.14 8.70 7.11
C PHE A 41 0.77 8.13 6.72
N VAL A 42 0.42 6.93 7.19
CA VAL A 42 -0.90 6.34 6.89
C VAL A 42 -2.03 7.23 7.42
N ARG A 43 -1.87 7.83 8.61
CA ARG A 43 -2.85 8.80 9.13
C ARG A 43 -2.96 10.04 8.25
N SER A 44 -1.85 10.59 7.77
CA SER A 44 -1.89 11.83 6.97
C SER A 44 -2.62 11.64 5.64
N VAL A 45 -2.46 10.47 4.99
CA VAL A 45 -3.13 10.18 3.71
C VAL A 45 -4.57 9.69 3.85
N ASN A 46 -5.00 9.34 5.07
CA ASN A 46 -6.34 8.79 5.36
C ASN A 46 -7.18 9.66 6.31
N GLY A 47 -6.90 10.97 6.36
CA GLY A 47 -7.70 11.91 7.16
C GLY A 47 -7.65 11.63 8.67
N GLY A 48 -6.51 11.16 9.17
CA GLY A 48 -6.28 10.82 10.58
C GLY A 48 -6.42 9.33 10.91
N ASN A 49 -6.93 8.51 9.99
CA ASN A 49 -7.16 7.08 10.24
C ASN A 49 -5.94 6.21 9.87
N GLN A 50 -5.73 5.11 10.58
CA GLN A 50 -4.72 4.11 10.23
C GLN A 50 -5.30 3.03 9.31
N THR A 51 -5.90 3.45 8.18
CA THR A 51 -6.55 2.52 7.26
C THR A 51 -5.51 1.73 6.46
N VAL A 52 -5.58 0.40 6.54
CA VAL A 52 -4.72 -0.52 5.80
C VAL A 52 -5.55 -1.50 4.96
N PRO A 53 -5.06 -2.01 3.83
CA PRO A 53 -3.75 -1.72 3.24
C PRO A 53 -3.69 -0.33 2.59
N THR A 54 -2.62 0.42 2.82
CA THR A 54 -2.33 1.67 2.11
C THR A 54 -1.07 1.48 1.27
N LEU A 55 -1.12 1.84 0.00
CA LEU A 55 0.02 1.79 -0.91
C LEU A 55 0.60 3.18 -1.11
N LYS A 56 1.93 3.28 -1.17
CA LYS A 56 2.67 4.47 -1.61
C LYS A 56 3.48 4.13 -2.84
N PHE A 57 3.34 4.95 -3.86
CA PHE A 57 4.01 4.81 -5.15
C PHE A 57 5.24 5.72 -5.21
N SER A 58 6.12 5.51 -6.21
CA SER A 58 7.36 6.27 -6.35
C SER A 58 7.17 7.73 -6.73
N ASP A 59 6.01 8.09 -7.29
CA ASP A 59 5.62 9.47 -7.58
C ASP A 59 5.15 10.23 -6.33
N GLY A 60 5.11 9.55 -5.16
CA GLY A 60 4.63 10.11 -3.89
C GLY A 60 3.12 10.01 -3.70
N SER A 61 2.38 9.51 -4.69
CA SER A 61 0.94 9.24 -4.54
C SER A 61 0.67 8.07 -3.61
N ALA A 62 -0.55 8.02 -3.07
CA ALA A 62 -1.00 6.94 -2.21
C ALA A 62 -2.41 6.47 -2.57
N LEU A 63 -2.66 5.16 -2.42
CA LEU A 63 -3.97 4.56 -2.57
C LEU A 63 -4.33 3.73 -1.34
N THR A 64 -5.54 3.92 -0.85
CA THR A 64 -6.04 3.23 0.35
C THR A 64 -7.04 2.16 -0.03
N ASN A 65 -6.79 0.93 0.42
CA ASN A 65 -7.53 -0.28 0.10
C ASN A 65 -7.81 -0.46 -1.41
N PRO A 66 -6.79 -0.33 -2.29
CA PRO A 66 -6.99 -0.45 -3.72
C PRO A 66 -7.24 -1.89 -4.16
N SER A 67 -7.95 -2.04 -5.27
CA SER A 67 -7.96 -3.29 -6.04
C SER A 67 -6.67 -3.45 -6.83
N ILE A 68 -6.30 -4.69 -7.15
CA ILE A 68 -5.12 -4.98 -7.99
C ILE A 68 -5.17 -4.27 -9.36
N VAL A 69 -6.36 -4.09 -9.92
CA VAL A 69 -6.56 -3.39 -11.20
C VAL A 69 -6.15 -1.92 -11.07
N GLN A 70 -6.58 -1.25 -10.00
CA GLN A 70 -6.19 0.14 -9.74
C GLN A 70 -4.69 0.28 -9.53
N VAL A 71 -4.05 -0.67 -8.83
CA VAL A 71 -2.59 -0.66 -8.64
C VAL A 71 -1.87 -0.75 -9.99
N LYS A 72 -2.28 -1.69 -10.85
CA LYS A 72 -1.67 -1.85 -12.18
C LYS A 72 -1.86 -0.62 -13.07
N GLN A 73 -3.07 -0.05 -13.07
CA GLN A 73 -3.37 1.17 -13.82
C GLN A 73 -2.52 2.34 -13.35
N HIS A 74 -2.36 2.51 -12.04
CA HIS A 74 -1.54 3.57 -11.48
C HIS A 74 -0.06 3.38 -11.80
N LEU A 75 0.47 2.16 -11.64
CA LEU A 75 1.83 1.82 -12.02
C LEU A 75 2.10 2.08 -13.51
N ALA A 76 1.16 1.75 -14.39
CA ALA A 76 1.28 2.04 -15.81
C ALA A 76 1.25 3.55 -16.11
N ALA A 77 0.43 4.31 -15.38
CA ALA A 77 0.33 5.76 -15.55
C ALA A 77 1.60 6.51 -15.14
N ILE A 78 2.29 6.06 -14.09
CA ILE A 78 3.49 6.73 -13.56
C ILE A 78 4.81 6.24 -14.20
N ALA A 79 4.75 5.16 -14.99
CA ALA A 79 5.90 4.64 -15.73
C ALA A 79 6.00 5.19 -17.17
N ALA A 80 4.97 5.95 -17.60
CA ALA A 80 4.90 6.63 -18.89
C ALA A 80 5.53 8.04 -18.80
#